data_AF-A0A659RY03-F1
#
_entry.id   AF-A0A659RY03-F1
#
_cell.length_a   1.000
_cell.length_b   1.000
_cell.length_c   1.000
_cell.angle_alpha   90.00
_cell.angle_beta   90.00
_cell.angle_gamma   90.00
#
_symmetry.space_group_name_H-M   'P 1'
#
loop_
_entity.id
_entity.type
_entity.pdbx_description
1 polymer ?
#
loop_
_entity_poly.entity_id
_entity_poly.type
_entity_poly.pdbx_seq_one_letter_code
_entity_poly.pdbx_strand_id
1 'polypeptide(L)'
;MKLSIVEKIGFGAGDMAINVVIIAMQLLLAYFYTDIYGLSAADVGVLFVVVRMIDAIIDPAMGVLTDKLNTRWGRYRPWLLWFAIPFGFAVYLMFITPDMAYMAKLAWAYGTYILMTLVYTAITIPYISMIGVITSDPVERLSANGYRFVMTKIAAFLVTIVVPMLAVWLGQGNKALGYQFSMGLMGAMGALLFIFCFLTTRERSEPEITSLSVGKQFKYLLRNDQWIILGVVILLLMCGYVIRGSVAAYYAKYYLNGGDSLISPFLTTGVVASILAMIATTWITKFWDKIKMFRYTQIITFVLS
;
A
#
# COMPACT_ATOMS: atom_id res chain seq x y z
N MET A 1 -21.64 8.78 -12.98
CA MET A 1 -20.99 9.84 -13.79
C MET A 1 -19.71 9.27 -14.41
N LYS A 2 -19.52 9.47 -15.71
CA LYS A 2 -18.40 8.88 -16.46
C LYS A 2 -17.08 9.59 -16.17
N LEU A 3 -16.02 8.82 -15.93
CA LEU A 3 -14.67 9.35 -15.75
C LEU A 3 -13.91 9.31 -17.07
N SER A 4 -13.15 10.37 -17.36
CA SER A 4 -12.25 10.38 -18.51
C SER A 4 -11.09 9.40 -18.30
N ILE A 5 -10.48 8.94 -19.40
CA ILE A 5 -9.31 8.05 -19.32
C ILE A 5 -8.16 8.73 -18.57
N VAL A 6 -7.96 10.03 -18.79
CA VAL A 6 -6.92 10.83 -18.11
C VAL A 6 -7.14 10.84 -16.60
N GLU A 7 -8.38 10.98 -16.14
CA GLU A 7 -8.68 10.92 -14.71
C GLU A 7 -8.47 9.54 -14.11
N LYS A 8 -8.76 8.47 -14.85
CA LYS A 8 -8.51 7.09 -14.39
C LYS A 8 -7.00 6.81 -14.28
N ILE A 9 -6.22 7.27 -15.25
CA ILE A 9 -4.75 7.19 -15.24
C ILE A 9 -4.18 8.04 -14.10
N GLY A 10 -4.67 9.26 -13.94
CA GLY A 10 -4.29 10.17 -12.86
C GLY A 10 -4.60 9.62 -11.47
N PHE A 11 -5.79 9.05 -11.29
CA PHE A 11 -6.14 8.34 -10.06
C PHE A 11 -5.21 7.15 -9.83
N GLY A 12 -4.94 6.33 -10.85
CA GLY A 12 -4.01 5.20 -10.75
C GLY A 12 -2.56 5.62 -10.46
N ALA A 13 -2.10 6.76 -10.98
CA ALA A 13 -0.77 7.31 -10.71
C ALA A 13 -0.55 7.64 -9.21
N GLY A 14 -1.59 8.11 -8.53
CA GLY A 14 -1.54 8.30 -7.07
C GLY A 14 -1.32 6.97 -6.32
N ASP A 15 -1.98 5.90 -6.73
CA ASP A 15 -1.77 4.57 -6.16
C ASP A 15 -0.38 4.03 -6.47
N MET A 16 0.13 4.30 -7.67
CA MET A 16 1.49 3.93 -8.04
C MET A 16 2.50 4.52 -7.06
N ALA A 17 2.41 5.82 -6.78
CA ALA A 17 3.30 6.51 -5.86
C ALA A 17 3.26 5.92 -4.45
N ILE A 18 2.06 5.63 -3.93
CA ILE A 18 1.85 4.96 -2.65
C ILE A 18 2.49 3.55 -2.67
N ASN A 19 2.27 2.79 -3.74
CA ASN A 19 2.70 1.41 -3.82
C ASN A 19 4.20 1.24 -4.00
N VAL A 20 4.88 2.17 -4.68
CA VAL A 20 6.35 2.15 -4.79
C VAL A 20 6.99 2.13 -3.40
N VAL A 21 6.46 2.91 -2.46
CA VAL A 21 7.03 2.97 -1.11
C VAL A 21 6.60 1.78 -0.25
N ILE A 22 5.32 1.40 -0.24
CA ILE A 22 4.88 0.28 0.60
C ILE A 22 5.56 -1.04 0.18
N ILE A 23 5.73 -1.26 -1.13
CA ILE A 23 6.40 -2.47 -1.64
C ILE A 23 7.88 -2.42 -1.28
N ALA A 24 8.54 -1.26 -1.36
CA ALA A 24 9.93 -1.12 -0.93
C ALA A 24 10.08 -1.37 0.58
N MET A 25 9.13 -0.90 1.41
CA MET A 25 9.11 -1.18 2.84
C MET A 25 8.95 -2.68 3.13
N GLN A 26 8.10 -3.38 2.39
CA GLN A 26 7.85 -4.80 2.59
C GLN A 26 9.01 -5.69 2.11
N LEU A 27 9.67 -5.32 1.01
CA LEU A 27 10.65 -6.18 0.35
C LEU A 27 12.11 -5.81 0.64
N LEU A 28 12.41 -4.53 0.83
CA LEU A 28 13.79 -4.01 0.85
C LEU A 28 14.20 -3.47 2.22
N LEU A 29 13.28 -2.90 2.99
CA LEU A 29 13.63 -2.16 4.21
C LEU A 29 14.26 -3.03 5.29
N ALA A 30 13.78 -4.27 5.48
CA ALA A 30 14.37 -5.21 6.42
C ALA A 30 15.84 -5.48 6.06
N TYR A 31 16.09 -5.90 4.82
CA TYR A 31 17.44 -6.12 4.27
C TYR A 31 18.32 -4.87 4.37
N PHE A 32 17.77 -3.70 4.06
CA PHE A 32 18.50 -2.44 4.13
C PHE A 32 18.93 -2.11 5.56
N TYR A 33 18.06 -2.30 6.56
CA TYR A 33 18.42 -2.04 7.94
C TYR A 33 19.39 -3.07 8.53
N THR A 34 19.27 -4.35 8.17
CA THR A 34 20.15 -5.40 8.70
C THR A 34 21.50 -5.43 7.98
N ASP A 35 21.50 -5.59 6.66
CA ASP A 35 22.70 -5.92 5.89
C ASP A 35 23.48 -4.69 5.42
N ILE A 36 22.80 -3.54 5.26
CA ILE A 36 23.43 -2.31 4.77
C ILE A 36 23.67 -1.33 5.92
N TYR A 37 22.67 -1.07 6.75
CA TYR A 37 22.81 -0.11 7.85
C TYR A 37 23.47 -0.72 9.10
N GLY A 38 23.40 -2.05 9.25
CA GLY A 38 24.07 -2.79 10.33
C GLY A 38 23.29 -2.85 11.64
N LEU A 39 21.97 -2.75 11.61
CA LEU A 39 21.11 -2.95 12.78
C LEU A 39 20.86 -4.44 13.04
N SER A 40 20.70 -4.82 14.31
CA SER A 40 20.35 -6.21 14.65
C SER A 40 18.95 -6.56 14.12
N ALA A 41 18.77 -7.79 13.65
CA ALA A 41 17.46 -8.25 13.16
C ALA A 41 16.38 -8.20 14.26
N ALA A 42 16.75 -8.42 15.52
CA ALA A 42 15.84 -8.30 16.66
C ALA A 42 15.34 -6.87 16.83
N ASP A 43 16.23 -5.87 16.80
CA ASP A 43 15.86 -4.47 16.96
C ASP A 43 15.02 -3.97 15.78
N VAL A 44 15.35 -4.40 14.55
CA VAL A 44 14.54 -4.10 13.35
C VAL A 44 13.14 -4.70 13.46
N GLY A 45 13.03 -5.94 13.96
CA GLY A 45 11.73 -6.58 14.21
C GLY A 45 10.87 -5.80 15.21
N VAL A 46 11.46 -5.40 16.34
CA VAL A 46 10.77 -4.57 17.35
C VAL A 46 10.38 -3.22 16.75
N LEU A 47 11.27 -2.58 15.99
CA LEU A 47 11.01 -1.31 15.32
C LEU A 47 9.79 -1.40 14.40
N PHE A 48 9.66 -2.44 13.59
CA PHE A 48 8.50 -2.63 12.73
C PHE A 48 7.20 -2.80 13.50
N VAL A 49 7.21 -3.54 14.62
CA VAL A 49 6.04 -3.72 15.47
C VAL A 49 5.64 -2.39 16.11
N VAL A 50 6.59 -1.66 16.68
CA VAL A 50 6.33 -0.36 17.34
C VAL A 50 5.72 0.62 16.34
N VAL A 51 6.32 0.77 15.15
CA VAL A 51 5.77 1.71 14.16
C VAL A 51 4.40 1.29 13.65
N ARG A 52 4.12 -0.01 13.49
CA ARG A 52 2.77 -0.49 13.17
C ARG A 52 1.73 -0.17 14.25
N MET A 53 2.12 -0.19 15.53
CA MET A 53 1.22 0.23 16.63
C MET A 53 0.91 1.72 16.56
N ILE A 54 1.89 2.55 16.20
CA ILE A 54 1.67 3.99 15.98
C ILE A 54 0.74 4.20 14.77
N ASP A 55 0.99 3.49 13.67
CA ASP A 55 0.18 3.48 12.44
C ASP A 55 -1.32 3.24 12.73
N ALA A 56 -1.60 2.25 13.59
CA ALA A 56 -2.97 1.90 14.00
C ALA A 56 -3.73 3.04 14.70
N ILE A 57 -3.02 4.02 15.28
CA ILE A 57 -3.61 5.21 15.92
C ILE A 57 -3.68 6.38 14.92
N ILE A 58 -2.65 6.55 14.09
CA ILE A 58 -2.57 7.65 13.12
C ILE A 58 -3.65 7.50 12.05
N ASP A 59 -3.90 6.28 11.55
CA ASP A 59 -4.85 6.04 10.45
C ASP A 59 -6.28 6.54 10.77
N PRO A 60 -6.92 6.17 11.91
CA PRO A 60 -8.20 6.74 12.31
C PRO A 60 -8.15 8.25 12.56
N ALA A 61 -7.07 8.75 13.18
CA ALA A 61 -6.92 10.17 13.46
C ALA A 61 -6.87 11.00 12.18
N MET A 62 -6.15 10.51 11.16
CA MET A 62 -6.11 11.12 9.84
C MET A 62 -7.45 11.05 9.11
N GLY A 63 -8.18 9.95 9.24
CA GLY A 63 -9.57 9.86 8.76
C GLY A 63 -10.43 11.00 9.31
N VAL A 64 -10.43 11.19 10.63
CA VAL A 64 -11.19 12.29 11.28
C VAL A 64 -10.67 13.68 10.89
N LEU A 65 -9.37 13.83 10.66
CA LEU A 65 -8.77 15.12 10.28
C LEU A 65 -9.13 15.52 8.85
N THR A 66 -8.96 14.59 7.90
CA THR A 66 -9.42 14.77 6.51
C THR A 66 -10.91 15.06 6.47
N ASP A 67 -11.66 14.52 7.45
CA ASP A 67 -13.08 14.73 7.48
C ASP A 67 -13.50 16.18 7.78
N LYS A 68 -12.68 16.94 8.51
CA LYS A 68 -13.01 18.31 8.95
C LYS A 68 -12.51 19.39 8.00
N LEU A 69 -11.59 19.07 7.10
CA LEU A 69 -10.91 20.04 6.24
C LEU A 69 -11.59 20.13 4.88
N ASN A 70 -12.38 21.18 4.69
CA ASN A 70 -12.87 21.57 3.37
C ASN A 70 -12.08 22.75 2.84
N THR A 71 -11.46 22.59 1.68
CA THR A 71 -10.72 23.65 1.00
C THR A 71 -11.33 23.94 -0.37
N ARG A 72 -10.92 25.05 -1.00
CA ARG A 72 -11.31 25.39 -2.38
C ARG A 72 -10.93 24.35 -3.45
N TRP A 73 -10.01 23.43 -3.14
CA TRP A 73 -9.55 22.39 -4.07
C TRP A 73 -10.20 21.02 -3.84
N GLY A 74 -11.13 20.96 -2.90
CA GLY A 74 -11.72 19.72 -2.38
C GLY A 74 -11.25 19.41 -0.97
N ARG A 75 -11.66 18.24 -0.49
CA ARG A 75 -11.41 17.72 0.85
C ARG A 75 -10.19 16.82 0.92
N TYR A 76 -10.01 15.96 -0.08
CA TYR A 76 -8.96 14.94 -0.10
C TYR A 76 -7.77 15.32 -0.98
N ARG A 77 -8.03 15.93 -2.13
CA ARG A 77 -7.02 16.38 -3.11
C ARG A 77 -5.90 17.25 -2.52
N PRO A 78 -6.17 18.24 -1.64
CA PRO A 78 -5.11 19.09 -1.09
C PRO A 78 -4.02 18.32 -0.36
N TRP A 79 -4.36 17.21 0.30
CA TRP A 79 -3.41 16.37 1.03
C TRP A 79 -2.34 15.78 0.12
N LEU A 80 -2.73 15.35 -1.09
CA LEU A 80 -1.79 14.85 -2.09
C LEU A 80 -0.78 15.94 -2.48
N LEU A 81 -1.24 17.19 -2.61
CA LEU A 81 -0.37 18.31 -2.98
C LEU A 81 0.55 18.75 -1.82
N TRP A 82 -0.01 18.92 -0.62
CA TRP A 82 0.74 19.39 0.55
C TRP A 82 1.81 18.41 0.99
N PHE A 83 1.51 17.11 0.92
CA PHE A 83 2.43 16.07 1.36
C PHE A 83 3.24 15.44 0.22
N ALA A 84 3.02 15.80 -1.06
CA ALA A 84 3.83 15.30 -2.18
C ALA A 84 5.34 15.48 -1.96
N ILE A 85 5.77 16.70 -1.63
CA ILE A 85 7.19 17.02 -1.39
C ILE A 85 7.68 16.40 -0.08
N PRO A 86 6.99 16.56 1.08
CA PRO A 86 7.33 15.85 2.30
C PRO A 86 7.47 14.33 2.13
N PHE A 87 6.66 13.72 1.26
CA PHE A 87 6.71 12.29 0.98
C PHE A 87 8.01 11.91 0.28
N GLY A 88 8.36 12.59 -0.81
CA GLY A 88 9.61 12.33 -1.51
C GLY A 88 10.84 12.52 -0.60
N PHE A 89 10.80 13.56 0.24
CA PHE A 89 11.86 13.84 1.21
C PHE A 89 11.93 12.78 2.32
N ALA A 90 10.80 12.35 2.87
CA ALA A 90 10.74 11.30 3.90
C ALA A 90 11.26 9.96 3.37
N VAL A 91 10.93 9.60 2.12
CA VAL A 91 11.51 8.42 1.45
C VAL A 91 13.01 8.55 1.36
N TYR A 92 13.53 9.68 0.90
CA TYR A 92 14.98 9.90 0.81
C TYR A 92 15.66 9.78 2.18
N LEU A 93 15.13 10.47 3.21
CA LEU A 93 15.63 10.44 4.58
C LEU A 93 15.67 9.02 5.17
N MET A 94 14.66 8.20 4.91
CA MET A 94 14.57 6.83 5.41
C MET A 94 15.72 5.93 4.91
N PHE A 95 16.25 6.22 3.72
CA PHE A 95 17.39 5.48 3.15
C PHE A 95 18.74 6.19 3.36
N ILE A 96 18.81 7.28 4.13
CA ILE A 96 20.09 7.85 4.56
C ILE A 96 20.66 6.99 5.70
N THR A 97 21.95 6.66 5.57
CA THR A 97 22.69 5.87 6.56
C THR A 97 23.76 6.74 7.23
N PRO A 98 23.39 7.62 8.16
CA PRO A 98 24.37 8.44 8.86
C PRO A 98 25.29 7.55 9.69
N ASP A 99 26.60 7.79 9.57
CA ASP A 99 27.59 7.05 10.33
C ASP A 99 27.64 7.59 11.77
N MET A 100 26.98 6.88 12.68
CA MET A 100 26.83 7.27 14.08
C MET A 100 26.97 6.03 14.99
N ALA A 101 27.06 6.26 16.30
CA ALA A 101 26.99 5.17 17.28
C ALA A 101 25.68 4.36 17.13
N TYR A 102 25.71 3.09 17.52
CA TYR A 102 24.60 2.15 17.32
C TYR A 102 23.23 2.68 17.80
N MET A 103 23.18 3.23 19.02
CA MET A 103 21.92 3.77 19.57
C MET A 103 21.41 4.98 18.79
N ALA A 104 22.31 5.81 18.25
CA ALA A 104 21.93 6.93 17.38
C ALA A 104 21.45 6.45 16.00
N LYS A 105 22.05 5.37 15.45
CA LYS A 105 21.55 4.72 14.23
C LYS A 105 20.14 4.16 14.42
N LEU A 106 19.91 3.49 15.54
CA LEU A 106 18.60 2.95 15.88
C LEU A 106 17.57 4.07 16.04
N ALA A 107 17.88 5.11 16.82
CA ALA A 107 17.01 6.28 16.99
C ALA A 107 16.71 6.98 15.65
N TRP A 108 17.70 7.09 14.77
CA TRP A 108 17.52 7.61 13.41
C TRP A 108 16.55 6.75 12.60
N ALA A 109 16.71 5.42 12.59
CA ALA A 109 15.82 4.50 11.90
C ALA A 109 14.37 4.58 12.43
N TYR A 110 14.18 4.72 13.74
CA TYR A 110 12.86 4.97 14.33
C TYR A 110 12.28 6.30 13.84
N GLY A 111 13.04 7.39 13.95
CA GLY A 111 12.58 8.74 13.60
C GLY A 111 12.19 8.85 12.13
N THR A 112 13.03 8.36 11.21
CA THR A 112 12.76 8.42 9.77
C THR A 112 11.64 7.48 9.37
N TYR A 113 11.54 6.28 9.97
CA TYR A 113 10.44 5.36 9.66
C TYR A 113 9.10 5.89 10.17
N ILE A 114 9.04 6.46 11.39
CA ILE A 114 7.83 7.10 11.92
C ILE A 114 7.43 8.30 11.07
N LEU A 115 8.39 9.17 10.70
CA LEU A 115 8.12 10.31 9.81
C LEU A 115 7.55 9.84 8.47
N MET A 116 8.16 8.82 7.88
CA MET A 116 7.69 8.24 6.63
C MET A 116 6.28 7.67 6.78
N THR A 117 5.99 6.94 7.85
CA THR A 117 4.64 6.43 8.15
C THR A 117 3.62 7.56 8.32
N LEU A 118 3.93 8.63 9.06
CA LEU A 118 3.05 9.78 9.23
C LEU A 118 2.70 10.44 7.89
N VAL A 119 3.71 10.71 7.06
CA VAL A 119 3.51 11.33 5.74
C VAL A 119 2.79 10.38 4.79
N TYR A 120 3.10 9.09 4.84
CA TYR A 120 2.43 8.05 4.08
C TYR A 120 0.93 7.99 4.40
N THR A 121 0.57 7.97 5.68
CA THR A 121 -0.82 7.95 6.15
C THR A 121 -1.57 9.23 5.76
N ALA A 122 -0.92 10.39 5.89
CA ALA A 122 -1.49 11.68 5.52
C ALA A 122 -1.88 11.78 4.04
N ILE A 123 -1.27 10.99 3.15
CA ILE A 123 -1.64 10.90 1.74
C ILE A 123 -2.59 9.73 1.47
N THR A 124 -2.26 8.54 1.99
CA THR A 124 -2.92 7.28 1.66
C THR A 124 -4.38 7.27 2.10
N ILE A 125 -4.67 7.76 3.30
CA ILE A 125 -6.05 7.81 3.83
C ILE A 125 -6.96 8.71 2.95
N PRO A 126 -6.61 9.98 2.70
CA PRO A 126 -7.40 10.81 1.79
C PRO A 126 -7.46 10.24 0.37
N TYR A 127 -6.37 9.66 -0.15
CA TYR A 127 -6.35 9.04 -1.48
C TYR A 127 -7.37 7.89 -1.62
N ILE A 128 -7.41 6.96 -0.66
CA ILE A 128 -8.34 5.81 -0.71
C ILE A 128 -9.79 6.29 -0.58
N SER A 129 -10.04 7.33 0.22
CA SER A 129 -11.37 7.94 0.38
C SER A 129 -11.82 8.71 -0.88
N MET A 130 -10.89 9.22 -1.69
CA MET A 130 -11.17 10.07 -2.83
C MET A 130 -11.99 9.38 -3.94
N ILE A 131 -11.87 8.06 -4.12
CA ILE A 131 -12.64 7.33 -5.15
C ILE A 131 -14.15 7.45 -4.93
N GLY A 132 -14.58 7.59 -3.67
CA GLY A 132 -15.97 7.77 -3.29
C GLY A 132 -16.55 9.09 -3.79
N VAL A 133 -15.74 10.14 -3.87
CA VAL A 133 -16.16 11.51 -4.22
C VAL A 133 -15.84 11.93 -5.66
N ILE A 134 -14.98 11.18 -6.34
CA ILE A 134 -14.67 11.38 -7.77
C ILE A 134 -15.85 10.92 -8.65
N THR A 135 -16.50 9.80 -8.30
CA THR A 135 -17.69 9.32 -9.00
C THR A 135 -18.60 8.50 -8.07
N SER A 136 -19.91 8.61 -8.29
CA SER A 136 -20.94 7.82 -7.62
C SER A 136 -21.29 6.52 -8.36
N ASP A 137 -20.77 6.33 -9.58
CA ASP A 137 -21.13 5.20 -10.45
C ASP A 137 -20.27 3.96 -10.15
N PRO A 138 -20.89 2.84 -9.72
CA PRO A 138 -20.16 1.61 -9.41
C PRO A 138 -19.34 1.03 -10.58
N VAL A 139 -19.78 1.23 -11.82
CA VAL A 139 -19.08 0.74 -13.02
C VAL A 139 -17.80 1.54 -13.25
N GLU A 140 -17.89 2.87 -13.10
CA GLU A 140 -16.74 3.76 -13.24
C GLU A 140 -15.74 3.60 -12.09
N ARG A 141 -16.21 3.36 -10.85
CA ARG A 141 -15.34 2.98 -9.72
C ARG A 141 -14.59 1.68 -10.00
N LEU A 142 -15.27 0.68 -10.55
CA LEU A 142 -14.64 -0.59 -10.93
C LEU A 142 -13.59 -0.37 -12.04
N SER A 143 -13.92 0.43 -13.06
CA SER A 143 -13.00 0.78 -14.13
C SER A 143 -11.76 1.50 -13.60
N ALA A 144 -11.93 2.53 -12.77
CA ALA A 144 -10.83 3.26 -12.14
C ALA A 144 -9.94 2.35 -11.27
N ASN A 145 -10.53 1.43 -10.51
CA ASN A 145 -9.77 0.42 -9.77
C ASN A 145 -9.00 -0.53 -10.71
N GLY A 146 -9.51 -0.82 -11.90
CA GLY A 146 -8.76 -1.56 -12.93
C GLY A 146 -7.47 -0.85 -13.35
N TYR A 147 -7.53 0.45 -13.64
CA TYR A 147 -6.34 1.26 -13.92
C TYR A 147 -5.40 1.32 -12.71
N ARG A 148 -5.97 1.44 -11.51
CA ARG A 148 -5.23 1.42 -10.24
C ARG A 148 -4.37 0.16 -10.12
N PHE A 149 -4.96 -1.02 -10.31
CA PHE A 149 -4.23 -2.28 -10.22
C PHE A 149 -3.09 -2.41 -11.24
N VAL A 150 -3.29 -1.93 -12.48
CA VAL A 150 -2.22 -1.92 -13.48
C VAL A 150 -1.06 -1.05 -13.00
N MET A 151 -1.36 0.13 -12.47
CA MET A 151 -0.37 1.05 -11.91
C MET A 151 0.34 0.47 -10.67
N THR A 152 -0.37 -0.26 -9.80
CA THR A 152 0.24 -1.02 -8.70
C THR A 152 1.26 -2.05 -9.20
N LYS A 153 0.98 -2.74 -10.32
CA LYS A 153 1.92 -3.72 -10.89
C LYS A 153 3.15 -3.06 -11.51
N ILE A 154 2.99 -1.89 -12.13
CA ILE A 154 4.12 -1.09 -12.59
C ILE A 154 4.98 -0.65 -11.40
N ALA A 155 4.38 -0.18 -10.30
CA ALA A 155 5.09 0.14 -9.06
C ALA A 155 5.88 -1.06 -8.53
N ALA A 156 5.25 -2.25 -8.49
CA ALA A 156 5.92 -3.47 -8.06
C ALA A 156 7.14 -3.79 -8.93
N PHE A 157 7.01 -3.70 -10.26
CA PHE A 157 8.13 -3.87 -11.19
C PHE A 157 9.27 -2.87 -10.96
N LEU A 158 8.94 -1.59 -10.74
CA LEU A 158 9.95 -0.57 -10.46
C LEU A 158 10.74 -0.89 -9.19
N VAL A 159 10.06 -1.33 -8.12
CA VAL A 159 10.73 -1.62 -6.85
C VAL A 159 11.54 -2.92 -6.91
N THR A 160 11.05 -3.96 -7.57
CA THR A 160 11.71 -5.27 -7.55
C THR A 160 12.87 -5.38 -8.53
N ILE A 161 12.80 -4.66 -9.66
CA ILE A 161 13.81 -4.75 -10.73
C ILE A 161 14.59 -3.45 -10.86
N VAL A 162 13.88 -2.31 -11.01
CA VAL A 162 14.53 -1.04 -11.34
C VAL A 162 15.30 -0.47 -10.16
N VAL A 163 14.77 -0.51 -8.94
CA VAL A 163 15.45 0.01 -7.75
C VAL A 163 16.78 -0.71 -7.47
N PRO A 164 16.86 -2.06 -7.43
CA PRO A 164 18.14 -2.75 -7.27
C PRO A 164 19.13 -2.47 -8.41
N MET A 165 18.66 -2.42 -9.66
CA MET A 165 19.50 -2.11 -10.82
C MET A 165 20.08 -0.69 -10.74
N LEU A 166 19.25 0.30 -10.42
CA LEU A 166 19.69 1.68 -10.19
C LEU A 166 20.63 1.76 -8.98
N ALA A 167 20.40 0.97 -7.92
CA ALA A 167 21.25 0.99 -6.74
C ALA A 167 22.67 0.50 -7.05
N VAL A 168 22.82 -0.51 -7.91
CA VAL A 168 24.14 -0.95 -8.39
C VAL A 168 24.81 0.13 -9.24
N TRP A 169 24.06 0.75 -10.15
CA TRP A 169 24.58 1.77 -11.07
C TRP A 169 24.97 3.07 -10.37
N LEU A 170 24.09 3.60 -9.51
CA LEU A 170 24.29 4.84 -8.75
C LEU A 170 25.23 4.65 -7.57
N GLY A 171 25.27 3.46 -6.98
CA GLY A 171 26.07 3.18 -5.79
C GLY A 171 27.57 3.11 -6.08
N GLN A 172 27.99 2.81 -7.31
CA GLN A 172 29.41 2.67 -7.69
C GLN A 172 30.24 1.83 -6.70
N GLY A 173 29.65 0.76 -6.14
CA GLY A 173 30.27 -0.09 -5.11
C GLY A 173 29.79 0.17 -3.68
N ASN A 174 29.19 1.33 -3.39
CA ASN A 174 28.53 1.62 -2.12
C ASN A 174 27.03 1.34 -2.20
N LYS A 175 26.60 0.20 -1.62
CA LYS A 175 25.18 -0.20 -1.59
C LYS A 175 24.29 0.83 -0.89
N ALA A 176 24.77 1.44 0.19
CA ALA A 176 23.99 2.40 0.97
C ALA A 176 23.64 3.64 0.14
N LEU A 177 24.64 4.25 -0.51
CA LEU A 177 24.42 5.37 -1.43
C LEU A 177 23.55 4.96 -2.63
N GLY A 178 23.76 3.75 -3.16
CA GLY A 178 22.96 3.21 -4.25
C GLY A 178 21.46 3.18 -3.93
N TYR A 179 21.08 2.57 -2.80
CA TYR A 179 19.68 2.53 -2.38
C TYR A 179 19.14 3.91 -1.99
N GLN A 180 19.96 4.76 -1.36
CA GLN A 180 19.59 6.13 -1.03
C GLN A 180 19.19 6.95 -2.26
N PHE A 181 20.02 6.96 -3.31
CA PHE A 181 19.71 7.70 -4.53
C PHE A 181 18.58 7.05 -5.35
N SER A 182 18.54 5.72 -5.44
CA SER A 182 17.46 5.01 -6.13
C SER A 182 16.10 5.29 -5.49
N MET A 183 16.00 5.19 -4.16
CA MET A 183 14.78 5.47 -3.43
C MET A 183 14.46 6.97 -3.40
N GLY A 184 15.47 7.83 -3.38
CA GLY A 184 15.30 9.28 -3.57
C GLY A 184 14.66 9.62 -4.92
N LEU A 185 15.13 8.99 -6.00
CA LEU A 185 14.55 9.14 -7.34
C LEU A 185 13.09 8.63 -7.37
N MET A 186 12.83 7.48 -6.75
CA MET A 186 11.47 6.94 -6.63
C MET A 186 10.55 7.86 -5.80
N GLY A 187 11.08 8.47 -4.73
CA GLY A 187 10.37 9.46 -3.92
C GLY A 187 10.06 10.74 -4.71
N ALA A 188 11.01 11.25 -5.49
CA ALA A 188 10.81 12.39 -6.38
C ALA A 188 9.77 12.08 -7.48
N MET A 189 9.86 10.91 -8.10
CA MET A 189 8.85 10.42 -9.03
C MET A 189 7.47 10.30 -8.36
N GLY A 190 7.41 9.76 -7.15
CA GLY A 190 6.17 9.67 -6.36
C GLY A 190 5.55 11.04 -6.10
N ALA A 191 6.35 12.04 -5.74
CA ALA A 191 5.89 13.41 -5.57
C ALA A 191 5.29 13.99 -6.87
N LEU A 192 5.95 13.78 -8.02
CA LEU A 192 5.43 14.20 -9.32
C LEU A 192 4.13 13.48 -9.68
N LEU A 193 4.02 12.18 -9.38
CA LEU A 193 2.80 11.40 -9.60
C LEU A 193 1.66 11.88 -8.71
N PHE A 194 1.91 12.29 -7.47
CA PHE A 194 0.90 12.91 -6.61
C PHE A 194 0.43 14.26 -7.14
N ILE A 195 1.34 15.10 -7.63
CA ILE A 195 0.99 16.36 -8.29
C ILE A 195 0.17 16.09 -9.55
N PHE A 196 0.56 15.12 -10.36
CA PHE A 196 -0.20 14.70 -11.54
C PHE A 196 -1.60 14.18 -11.16
N CYS A 197 -1.71 13.36 -10.12
CA CYS A 197 -2.97 12.88 -9.59
C CYS A 197 -3.86 14.05 -9.14
N PHE A 198 -3.28 15.02 -8.42
CA PHE A 198 -3.99 16.23 -8.00
C PHE A 198 -4.51 17.02 -9.21
N LEU A 199 -3.69 17.28 -10.23
CA LEU A 199 -4.07 18.10 -11.38
C LEU A 199 -5.14 17.44 -12.27
N THR A 200 -5.12 16.12 -12.37
CA THR A 200 -6.02 15.35 -13.25
C THR A 200 -7.35 15.01 -12.58
N THR A 201 -7.34 14.64 -11.29
CA THR A 201 -8.56 14.28 -10.57
C THR A 201 -9.38 15.52 -10.20
N ARG A 202 -10.71 15.37 -10.12
CA ARG A 202 -11.62 16.40 -9.60
C ARG A 202 -12.61 15.77 -8.63
N GLU A 203 -12.74 16.35 -7.46
CA GLU A 203 -13.81 16.01 -6.51
C GLU A 203 -15.13 16.62 -7.01
N ARG A 204 -16.18 15.81 -7.08
CA ARG A 204 -17.47 16.20 -7.67
C ARG A 204 -18.66 16.05 -6.74
N SER A 205 -18.56 15.20 -5.72
CA SER A 205 -19.57 15.12 -4.68
C SER A 205 -19.00 15.63 -3.37
N GLU A 206 -19.62 16.67 -2.82
CA GLU A 206 -19.45 17.02 -1.40
C GLU A 206 -20.45 16.17 -0.61
N PRO A 207 -20.01 15.19 0.20
CA PRO A 207 -20.93 14.53 1.12
C PRO A 207 -21.38 15.56 2.15
N GLU A 208 -22.69 15.78 2.31
CA GLU A 208 -23.21 16.53 3.46
C GLU A 208 -22.82 15.80 4.74
N ILE A 209 -21.84 16.34 5.47
CA ILE A 209 -21.43 15.77 6.75
C ILE A 209 -22.44 16.24 7.78
N THR A 210 -23.36 15.37 8.18
CA THR A 210 -24.02 15.53 9.48
C THR A 210 -22.93 15.46 10.55
N SER A 211 -22.83 16.51 11.36
CA SER A 211 -21.81 16.70 12.41
C SER A 211 -22.00 15.71 13.57
N LEU A 212 -21.81 14.43 13.29
CA LEU A 212 -21.82 13.37 14.28
C LEU A 212 -20.46 13.32 14.97
N SER A 213 -20.47 13.32 16.31
CA SER A 213 -19.26 13.07 17.10
C SER A 213 -18.65 11.71 16.73
N VAL A 214 -17.32 11.63 16.65
CA VAL A 214 -16.57 10.40 16.30
C VAL A 214 -17.02 9.19 17.12
N GLY A 215 -17.27 9.36 18.43
CA GLY A 215 -17.76 8.27 19.29
C GLY A 215 -19.14 7.73 18.89
N LYS A 216 -20.04 8.58 18.39
CA LYS A 216 -21.34 8.15 17.86
C LYS A 216 -21.18 7.42 16.52
N GLN A 217 -20.29 7.89 15.64
CA GLN A 217 -19.99 7.19 14.39
C GLN A 217 -19.44 5.79 14.66
N PHE A 218 -18.50 5.66 15.59
CA PHE A 218 -17.93 4.36 15.98
C PHE A 218 -19.00 3.43 16.58
N LYS A 219 -19.88 3.96 17.43
CA LYS A 219 -21.02 3.20 17.98
C LYS A 219 -21.99 2.74 16.88
N TYR A 220 -22.23 3.54 15.85
CA TYR A 220 -23.07 3.14 14.72
C TYR A 220 -22.40 2.10 13.82
N LEU A 221 -21.11 2.22 13.57
CA LEU A 221 -20.31 1.20 12.86
C LEU A 221 -20.38 -0.15 13.57
N LEU A 222 -20.18 -0.17 14.89
CA LEU A 222 -20.30 -1.39 15.71
C LEU A 222 -21.73 -1.90 15.88
N ARG A 223 -22.76 -1.13 15.51
CA ARG A 223 -24.15 -1.59 15.50
C ARG A 223 -24.57 -2.09 14.12
N ASN A 224 -23.79 -1.80 13.08
CA ASN A 224 -24.03 -2.24 11.72
C ASN A 224 -23.50 -3.67 11.56
N ASP A 225 -24.43 -4.62 11.53
CA ASP A 225 -24.17 -6.05 11.36
C ASP A 225 -23.39 -6.34 10.07
N GLN A 226 -23.80 -5.74 8.94
CA GLN A 226 -23.15 -5.93 7.65
C GLN A 226 -21.70 -5.42 7.66
N TRP A 227 -21.43 -4.29 8.33
CA TRP A 227 -20.09 -3.75 8.47
C TRP A 227 -19.20 -4.68 9.31
N ILE A 228 -19.70 -5.18 10.44
CA ILE A 228 -18.97 -6.11 11.29
C ILE A 228 -18.67 -7.42 10.54
N ILE A 229 -19.66 -7.99 9.85
CA ILE A 229 -19.49 -9.23 9.07
C ILE A 229 -18.39 -9.04 8.02
N LEU A 230 -18.43 -7.96 7.24
CA LEU A 230 -17.40 -7.69 6.24
C LEU A 230 -16.03 -7.44 6.89
N GLY A 231 -15.98 -6.75 8.03
CA GLY A 231 -14.74 -6.53 8.79
C GLY A 231 -14.10 -7.85 9.25
N VAL A 232 -14.88 -8.74 9.85
CA VAL A 232 -14.41 -10.08 10.29
C VAL A 232 -13.96 -10.91 9.10
N VAL A 233 -14.72 -10.91 8.00
CA VAL A 233 -14.35 -11.64 6.78
C VAL A 233 -13.01 -11.13 6.21
N ILE A 234 -12.82 -9.81 6.12
CA ILE A 234 -11.56 -9.23 5.64
C ILE A 234 -10.40 -9.60 6.56
N LEU A 235 -10.61 -9.55 7.89
CA LEU A 235 -9.58 -9.93 8.86
C LEU A 235 -9.16 -11.39 8.70
N LEU A 236 -10.11 -12.32 8.61
CA LEU A 236 -9.83 -13.75 8.40
C LEU A 236 -9.11 -14.00 7.07
N LEU A 237 -9.53 -13.33 5.98
CA LEU A 237 -8.88 -13.44 4.68
C LEU A 237 -7.45 -12.92 4.70
N MET A 238 -7.18 -11.81 5.38
CA MET A 238 -5.85 -11.24 5.51
C MET A 238 -4.93 -12.14 6.35
N CYS A 239 -5.43 -12.69 7.45
CA CYS A 239 -4.69 -13.68 8.24
C CYS A 239 -4.33 -14.91 7.40
N GLY A 240 -5.30 -15.48 6.68
CA GLY A 240 -5.07 -16.62 5.80
C GLY A 240 -4.05 -16.31 4.69
N TYR A 241 -4.13 -15.12 4.09
CA TYR A 241 -3.19 -14.66 3.08
C TYR A 241 -1.76 -14.57 3.61
N VAL A 242 -1.56 -13.93 4.76
CA VAL A 242 -0.24 -13.74 5.39
C VAL A 242 0.36 -15.07 5.84
N ILE A 243 -0.43 -15.94 6.50
CA ILE A 243 0.03 -17.26 6.94
C ILE A 243 0.45 -18.10 5.73
N ARG A 244 -0.39 -18.16 4.69
CA ARG A 244 -0.07 -18.89 3.46
C ARG A 244 1.20 -18.36 2.81
N GLY A 245 1.35 -17.04 2.69
CA GLY A 245 2.56 -16.41 2.14
C GLY A 245 3.82 -16.73 2.94
N SER A 246 3.71 -16.77 4.26
CA SER A 246 4.84 -17.02 5.17
C SER A 246 5.30 -18.49 5.18
N VAL A 247 4.36 -19.44 5.04
CA VAL A 247 4.65 -20.88 5.15
C VAL A 247 4.88 -21.55 3.79
N ALA A 248 4.42 -20.97 2.68
CA ALA A 248 4.46 -21.61 1.35
C ALA A 248 5.84 -22.11 0.93
N ALA A 249 6.90 -21.33 1.17
CA ALA A 249 8.27 -21.74 0.84
C ALA A 249 8.74 -22.91 1.72
N TYR A 250 8.42 -22.88 3.02
CA TYR A 250 8.74 -23.95 3.96
C TYR A 250 7.98 -25.23 3.63
N TYR A 251 6.72 -25.13 3.23
CA TYR A 251 5.93 -26.27 2.78
C TYR A 251 6.55 -26.95 1.56
N ALA A 252 6.94 -26.16 0.54
CA ALA A 252 7.61 -26.69 -0.64
C ALA A 252 8.97 -27.35 -0.33
N LYS A 253 9.75 -26.75 0.58
CA LYS A 253 11.07 -27.24 0.95
C LYS A 253 11.01 -28.50 1.83
N TYR A 254 10.23 -28.47 2.90
CA TYR A 254 10.27 -29.45 3.98
C TYR A 254 9.16 -30.51 3.91
N TYR A 255 7.96 -30.14 3.47
CA TYR A 255 6.83 -31.08 3.44
C TYR A 255 6.78 -31.87 2.14
N LEU A 256 7.00 -31.19 1.00
CA LEU A 256 7.08 -31.84 -0.31
C LEU A 256 8.44 -32.54 -0.55
N ASN A 257 9.37 -32.50 0.40
CA ASN A 257 10.75 -33.01 0.29
C ASN A 257 11.48 -32.56 -0.98
N GLY A 258 11.13 -31.37 -1.47
CA GLY A 258 11.59 -30.88 -2.76
C GLY A 258 12.94 -30.19 -2.76
N GLY A 259 13.48 -29.88 -1.57
CA GLY A 259 14.67 -29.05 -1.43
C GLY A 259 14.45 -27.62 -1.95
N ASP A 260 15.54 -26.90 -2.19
CA ASP A 260 15.50 -25.49 -2.62
C ASP A 260 15.00 -25.31 -4.06
N SER A 261 15.11 -26.35 -4.90
CA SER A 261 14.71 -26.31 -6.32
C SER A 261 13.19 -26.25 -6.53
N LEU A 262 12.40 -26.79 -5.58
CA LEU A 262 10.93 -26.83 -5.68
C LEU A 262 10.23 -25.58 -5.11
N ILE A 263 10.95 -24.71 -4.39
CA ILE A 263 10.40 -23.47 -3.83
C ILE A 263 9.93 -22.52 -4.94
N SER A 264 10.82 -22.22 -5.88
CA SER A 264 10.55 -21.29 -6.98
C SER A 264 9.36 -21.72 -7.87
N PRO A 265 9.29 -22.96 -8.39
CA PRO A 265 8.14 -23.40 -9.20
C PRO A 265 6.84 -23.42 -8.39
N PHE A 266 6.87 -23.81 -7.12
CA PHE A 266 5.68 -23.81 -6.26
C PHE A 266 5.10 -22.40 -6.07
N LEU A 267 5.96 -21.43 -5.72
CA LEU A 267 5.55 -20.04 -5.55
C LEU A 267 5.08 -19.42 -6.88
N THR A 268 5.77 -19.72 -7.98
CA THR A 268 5.43 -19.22 -9.31
C THR A 268 4.05 -19.69 -9.76
N THR A 269 3.70 -20.96 -9.53
CA THR A 269 2.36 -21.48 -9.82
C THR A 269 1.28 -20.69 -9.06
N GLY A 270 1.53 -20.36 -7.78
CA GLY A 270 0.62 -19.53 -6.99
C GLY A 270 0.43 -18.12 -7.56
N VAL A 271 1.51 -17.50 -8.05
CA VAL A 271 1.46 -16.18 -8.70
C VAL A 271 0.69 -16.25 -10.02
N VAL A 272 0.98 -17.23 -10.87
CA VAL A 272 0.27 -17.41 -12.16
C VAL A 272 -1.23 -17.63 -11.93
N ALA A 273 -1.59 -18.50 -10.98
CA ALA A 273 -2.99 -18.71 -10.60
C ALA A 273 -3.67 -17.42 -10.12
N SER A 274 -2.98 -16.57 -9.35
CA SER A 274 -3.53 -15.31 -8.88
C SER A 274 -3.79 -14.30 -10.02
N ILE A 275 -2.91 -14.25 -11.02
CA ILE A 275 -3.07 -13.39 -12.20
C ILE A 275 -4.26 -13.86 -13.04
N LEU A 276 -4.36 -15.16 -13.30
CA LEU A 276 -5.49 -15.75 -14.02
C LEU A 276 -6.80 -15.52 -13.27
N ALA A 277 -6.81 -15.66 -11.94
CA ALA A 277 -7.97 -15.38 -11.11
C ALA A 277 -8.40 -13.90 -11.18
N MET A 278 -7.46 -12.94 -11.21
CA MET A 278 -7.78 -11.53 -11.40
C MET A 278 -8.47 -11.28 -12.75
N ILE A 279 -7.92 -11.82 -13.84
CA ILE A 279 -8.49 -11.69 -15.19
C ILE A 279 -9.88 -12.33 -15.24
N ALA A 280 -10.01 -13.57 -14.78
CA ALA A 280 -11.27 -14.29 -14.73
C ALA A 280 -12.32 -13.53 -13.91
N THR A 281 -11.94 -12.94 -12.77
CA THR A 281 -12.87 -12.17 -11.93
C THR A 281 -13.40 -10.94 -12.65
N THR A 282 -12.56 -10.19 -13.36
CA THR A 282 -13.03 -9.03 -14.14
C THR A 282 -13.99 -9.40 -15.27
N TRP A 283 -13.93 -10.63 -15.77
CA TRP A 283 -14.83 -11.12 -16.80
C TRP A 283 -16.14 -11.68 -16.20
N ILE A 284 -16.03 -12.54 -15.18
CA ILE A 284 -17.18 -13.16 -14.49
C ILE A 284 -18.07 -12.10 -13.83
N THR A 285 -17.49 -11.06 -13.23
CA THR A 285 -18.26 -9.97 -12.60
C THR A 285 -19.09 -9.11 -13.58
N LYS A 286 -18.93 -9.30 -14.90
CA LYS A 286 -19.83 -8.71 -15.90
C LYS A 286 -21.15 -9.47 -16.03
N PHE A 287 -21.16 -10.76 -15.69
CA PHE A 287 -22.29 -11.67 -15.88
C PHE A 287 -22.91 -12.13 -14.56
N TRP A 288 -22.19 -11.99 -13.44
CA TRP A 288 -22.61 -12.46 -12.13
C TRP A 288 -22.59 -11.37 -11.05
N ASP A 289 -23.51 -11.49 -10.10
CA ASP A 289 -23.56 -10.64 -8.92
C ASP A 289 -22.32 -10.84 -8.04
N LYS A 290 -21.78 -9.72 -7.54
CA LYS A 290 -20.52 -9.68 -6.79
C LYS A 290 -20.61 -10.42 -5.46
N ILE A 291 -21.76 -10.35 -4.77
CA ILE A 291 -21.96 -10.99 -3.47
C ILE A 291 -22.05 -12.50 -3.65
N LYS A 292 -22.84 -12.96 -4.64
CA LYS A 292 -22.94 -14.39 -4.96
C LYS A 292 -21.58 -14.96 -5.36
N MET A 293 -20.87 -14.27 -6.25
CA MET A 293 -19.54 -14.69 -6.68
C MET A 293 -18.59 -14.81 -5.48
N PHE A 294 -18.52 -13.80 -4.62
CA PHE A 294 -17.69 -13.82 -3.44
C PHE A 294 -18.03 -14.99 -2.50
N ARG A 295 -19.31 -15.24 -2.23
CA ARG A 295 -19.72 -16.35 -1.36
C ARG A 295 -19.31 -17.71 -1.92
N TYR A 296 -19.52 -17.94 -3.22
CA TYR A 296 -19.18 -19.22 -3.84
C TYR A 296 -17.67 -19.45 -3.90
N THR A 297 -16.87 -18.42 -4.20
CA THR A 297 -15.42 -18.58 -4.20
C THR A 297 -14.89 -18.93 -2.82
N GLN A 298 -15.41 -18.32 -1.75
CA GLN A 298 -15.00 -18.68 -0.39
C GLN A 298 -15.37 -20.13 -0.02
N ILE A 299 -16.57 -20.59 -0.39
CA ILE A 299 -16.98 -21.99 -0.14
C ILE A 299 -16.08 -22.96 -0.90
N ILE A 300 -15.80 -22.67 -2.18
CA ILE A 300 -14.90 -23.50 -2.99
C ILE A 300 -13.50 -23.53 -2.37
N THR A 301 -12.96 -22.38 -1.93
CA THR A 301 -11.67 -22.33 -1.24
C THR A 301 -11.68 -23.16 0.03
N PHE A 302 -12.74 -23.09 0.85
CA PHE A 302 -12.86 -23.90 2.06
C PHE A 302 -12.90 -25.41 1.79
N VAL A 303 -13.56 -25.84 0.72
CA VAL A 303 -13.65 -27.26 0.35
C VAL A 303 -12.32 -27.79 -0.22
N LEU A 304 -11.50 -26.91 -0.84
CA LEU A 304 -10.23 -27.28 -1.48
C LEU A 304 -8.99 -27.08 -0.59
N SER A 305 -9.11 -26.37 0.54
CA SER A 305 -7.99 -26.08 1.47
C SER A 305 -7.85 -27.18 2.51
#